data_AF-A0A917RDF1-F1
#
_entry.id   AF-A0A917RDF1-F1
#
_cell.length_a   1.000
_cell.length_b   1.000
_cell.length_c   1.000
_cell.angle_alpha   90.00
_cell.angle_beta   90.00
_cell.angle_gamma   90.00
#
_symmetry.space_group_name_H-M   'P 1'
#
loop_
_entity.id
_entity.type
_entity.pdbx_description
1 polymer ?
#
loop_
_entity_poly.entity_id
_entity_poly.type
_entity_poly.pdbx_seq_one_letter_code
_entity_poly.pdbx_strand_id
1 'polypeptide(L)'
;MSRATEGRREEPPTLWMWEADAPDGNGVCGVTDVRETAHRELLAALEAMPVRSQGTIRTARLDPYAHPYPCYDYGLVLVDAYRDEVTGAIVLRSALRRPARSAHGDGAS
;
A
#
# COMPACT_ATOMS: atom_id res chain seq x y z
N MET A 1 43.94 2.31 19.78
CA MET A 1 43.30 2.80 18.54
C MET A 1 42.06 1.96 18.29
N SER A 2 40.91 2.37 18.85
CA SER A 2 39.65 1.62 18.78
C SER A 2 38.95 1.88 17.44
N ARG A 3 38.58 0.80 16.76
CA ARG A 3 37.80 0.82 15.51
C ARG A 3 36.46 1.50 15.76
N ALA A 4 36.10 2.44 14.89
CA ALA A 4 34.77 3.01 14.81
C ALA A 4 33.77 1.86 14.60
N THR A 5 32.88 1.64 15.57
CA THR A 5 31.63 0.91 15.34
C THR A 5 30.76 1.83 14.49
N GLU A 6 30.92 1.70 13.18
CA GLU A 6 29.98 2.22 12.20
C GLU A 6 28.61 1.61 12.53
N GLY A 7 27.75 2.42 13.13
CA GLY A 7 26.40 2.00 13.50
C GLY A 7 25.75 1.47 12.24
N ARG A 8 25.43 0.16 12.21
CA ARG A 8 24.57 -0.39 11.16
C ARG A 8 23.33 0.48 11.16
N ARG A 9 23.14 1.29 10.11
CA ARG A 9 21.83 1.88 9.84
C ARG A 9 20.91 0.68 9.66
N GLU A 10 20.07 0.42 10.66
CA GLU A 10 18.99 -0.55 10.50
C GLU A 10 18.18 -0.10 9.29
N GLU A 11 18.04 -0.98 8.30
CA GLU A 11 17.14 -0.67 7.20
C GLU A 11 15.74 -0.46 7.79
N PRO A 12 15.04 0.62 7.39
CA PRO A 12 13.70 0.86 7.89
C PRO A 12 12.82 -0.36 7.56
N PRO A 13 11.89 -0.73 8.48
CA PRO A 13 11.04 -1.89 8.28
C PRO A 13 10.25 -1.77 6.99
N THR A 14 10.06 -2.89 6.30
CA THR A 14 9.16 -2.92 5.14
C THR A 14 7.74 -2.70 5.65
N LEU A 15 7.07 -1.67 5.14
CA LEU A 15 5.68 -1.39 5.43
C LEU A 15 4.79 -1.99 4.34
N TRP A 16 3.53 -2.17 4.70
CA TRP A 16 2.48 -2.73 3.86
C TRP A 16 1.33 -1.74 3.84
N MET A 17 1.11 -1.14 2.67
CA MET A 17 -0.06 -0.31 2.42
C MET A 17 -1.15 -1.18 1.82
N TRP A 18 -2.36 -1.01 2.33
CA TRP A 18 -3.56 -1.54 1.71
C TRP A 18 -4.50 -0.37 1.35
N GLU A 19 -5.22 -0.52 0.25
CA GLU A 19 -6.25 0.43 -0.20
C GLU A 19 -7.42 -0.34 -0.78
N ALA A 20 -8.62 0.19 -0.59
CA ALA A 20 -9.84 -0.29 -1.21
C ALA A 20 -10.65 0.90 -1.74
N ASP A 21 -11.16 0.77 -2.95
CA ASP A 21 -11.92 1.78 -3.68
C ASP A 21 -13.25 1.20 -4.14
N ALA A 22 -14.33 1.95 -3.87
CA ALA A 22 -15.66 1.66 -4.35
C ALA A 22 -15.93 2.36 -5.68
N PRO A 23 -16.88 1.84 -6.51
CA PRO A 23 -17.20 2.42 -7.82
C PRO A 23 -17.74 3.85 -7.79
N ASP A 24 -18.21 4.31 -6.63
CA ASP A 24 -18.74 5.65 -6.39
C ASP A 24 -17.65 6.68 -6.08
N GLY A 25 -16.38 6.27 -6.05
CA GLY A 25 -15.22 7.11 -5.76
C GLY A 25 -14.89 7.24 -4.27
N ASN A 26 -15.62 6.56 -3.38
CA ASN A 26 -15.24 6.45 -1.98
C ASN A 26 -14.15 5.38 -1.80
N GLY A 27 -13.15 5.66 -0.97
CA GLY A 27 -12.07 4.72 -0.69
C GLY A 27 -11.57 4.82 0.73
N VAL A 28 -10.94 3.74 1.21
CA VAL A 28 -10.28 3.69 2.51
C VAL A 28 -8.91 3.02 2.34
N CYS A 29 -7.94 3.47 3.12
CA CYS A 29 -6.59 2.94 3.06
C CYS A 29 -5.92 2.96 4.42
N GLY A 30 -4.83 2.21 4.54
CA GLY A 30 -4.01 2.18 5.75
C GLY A 30 -2.61 1.64 5.48
N VAL A 31 -1.72 1.86 6.45
CA VAL A 31 -0.33 1.38 6.42
C VAL A 31 -0.04 0.65 7.73
N THR A 32 0.65 -0.49 7.63
CA THR A 32 1.08 -1.29 8.78
C THR A 32 2.43 -1.93 8.50
N ASP A 33 3.19 -2.24 9.53
CA ASP A 33 4.43 -3.02 9.49
C ASP A 33 4.18 -4.54 9.44
N VAL A 34 2.92 -5.00 9.58
CA VAL A 34 2.55 -6.43 9.56
C VAL A 34 1.72 -6.77 8.33
N ARG A 35 2.25 -7.65 7.46
CA ARG A 35 1.60 -8.04 6.20
C ARG A 35 0.20 -8.65 6.42
N GLU A 36 0.06 -9.51 7.42
CA GLU A 36 -1.17 -10.20 7.75
C GLU A 36 -2.26 -9.22 8.20
N THR A 37 -1.87 -8.16 8.91
CA THR A 37 -2.79 -7.07 9.27
C THR A 37 -3.28 -6.36 8.00
N ALA A 38 -2.39 -5.97 7.08
CA ALA A 38 -2.82 -5.34 5.82
C ALA A 38 -3.81 -6.20 5.03
N HIS A 39 -3.59 -7.52 5.01
CA HIS A 39 -4.49 -8.46 4.36
C HIS A 39 -5.88 -8.54 5.02
N ARG A 40 -5.91 -8.62 6.36
CA ARG A 40 -7.17 -8.64 7.12
C ARG A 40 -7.96 -7.35 6.92
N GLU A 41 -7.30 -6.20 7.02
CA GLU A 41 -7.96 -4.90 6.88
C GLU A 41 -8.49 -4.68 5.45
N LEU A 42 -7.75 -5.10 4.41
CA LEU A 42 -8.23 -5.06 3.03
C LEU A 42 -9.52 -5.87 2.86
N LEU A 43 -9.55 -7.11 3.37
CA LEU A 43 -10.73 -7.96 3.28
C LEU A 43 -11.91 -7.34 4.01
N ALA A 44 -11.71 -6.88 5.25
CA ALA A 44 -12.75 -6.22 6.04
C ALA A 44 -13.30 -4.97 5.33
N ALA A 45 -12.44 -4.17 4.71
CA ALA A 45 -12.86 -3.00 3.93
C ALA A 45 -13.73 -3.41 2.72
N LEU A 46 -13.28 -4.38 1.93
CA LEU A 46 -14.04 -4.87 0.78
C LEU A 46 -15.39 -5.51 1.19
N GLU A 47 -15.45 -6.21 2.33
CA GLU A 47 -16.68 -6.78 2.87
C GLU A 47 -17.71 -5.71 3.26
N ALA A 48 -17.25 -4.53 3.68
CA ALA A 48 -18.12 -3.40 4.04
C ALA A 48 -18.52 -2.53 2.83
N MET A 49 -17.81 -2.62 1.70
CA MET A 49 -18.03 -1.80 0.51
C MET A 49 -19.00 -2.43 -0.50
N PRO A 50 -19.59 -1.66 -1.44
CA PRO A 50 -20.43 -2.21 -2.49
C PRO A 50 -19.75 -3.30 -3.33
N VAL A 51 -20.54 -4.10 -4.04
CA VAL A 51 -19.99 -4.98 -5.07
C VAL A 51 -19.26 -4.16 -6.15
N ARG A 52 -18.34 -4.81 -6.87
CA ARG A 52 -17.40 -4.19 -7.82
C ARG A 52 -16.33 -3.28 -7.19
N SER A 53 -16.27 -3.19 -5.87
CA SER A 53 -15.15 -2.55 -5.18
C SER A 53 -13.86 -3.32 -5.42
N GLN A 54 -12.75 -2.61 -5.48
CA GLN A 54 -11.43 -3.15 -5.75
C GLN A 54 -10.48 -2.76 -4.63
N GLY A 55 -9.36 -3.45 -4.51
CA GLY A 55 -8.33 -3.04 -3.58
C GLY A 55 -7.01 -3.74 -3.78
N THR A 56 -5.96 -3.19 -3.21
CA THR A 56 -4.60 -3.68 -3.41
C THR A 56 -3.81 -3.70 -2.11
N ILE A 57 -2.79 -4.55 -2.05
CA ILE A 57 -1.71 -4.47 -1.05
C ILE A 57 -0.41 -4.24 -1.79
N ARG A 58 0.35 -3.24 -1.34
CA ARG A 58 1.67 -2.91 -1.86
C ARG A 58 2.69 -2.72 -0.75
N THR A 59 3.96 -2.92 -1.08
CA THR A 59 5.05 -2.54 -0.17
C THR A 59 5.14 -1.02 -0.10
N ALA A 60 5.46 -0.48 1.07
CA ALA A 60 5.77 0.93 1.27
C ALA A 60 7.06 1.08 2.07
N ARG A 61 7.78 2.17 1.85
CA ARG A 61 8.88 2.61 2.70
C ARG A 61 8.63 4.06 3.08
N LEU A 62 8.80 4.39 4.36
CA LEU A 62 8.79 5.78 4.79
C LEU A 62 10.18 6.37 4.50
N ASP A 63 10.24 7.43 3.70
CA ASP A 63 11.42 8.28 3.59
C ASP A 63 11.25 9.49 4.53
N PRO A 64 11.87 9.47 5.72
CA PRO A 64 11.78 10.57 6.67
C PRO A 64 12.57 11.81 6.24
N TYR A 65 13.41 11.70 5.20
CA TYR A 65 14.27 12.77 4.72
C TYR A 65 13.80 13.37 3.38
N ALA A 66 12.67 12.89 2.85
CA ALA A 66 12.05 13.50 1.69
C ALA A 66 11.74 14.99 1.94
N HIS A 67 12.05 15.83 0.97
CA HIS A 67 11.82 17.28 1.03
C HIS A 67 10.60 17.63 0.15
N PRO A 68 9.65 18.47 0.59
CA PRO A 68 9.65 19.30 1.82
C PRO A 68 9.17 18.59 3.09
N TYR A 69 8.54 17.43 2.98
CA TYR A 69 8.02 16.67 4.11
C TYR A 69 8.27 15.16 3.90
N PRO A 70 8.38 14.38 4.99
CA PRO A 70 8.42 12.92 4.93
C PRO A 70 7.32 12.36 4.02
N CYS A 71 7.67 11.41 3.18
CA CYS A 71 6.71 10.79 2.26
C CYS A 71 6.90 9.26 2.20
N TYR A 72 5.85 8.58 1.77
CA TYR A 72 5.92 7.15 1.49
C TYR A 72 6.35 6.93 0.04
N ASP A 73 7.37 6.10 -0.15
CA ASP A 73 7.69 5.50 -1.43
C ASP A 73 6.92 4.17 -1.57
N TYR A 74 6.05 4.10 -2.57
CA TYR A 74 5.20 2.94 -2.82
C TYR A 74 5.83 2.00 -3.84
N GLY A 75 6.10 0.78 -3.41
CA GLY A 75 6.68 -0.28 -4.22
C GLY A 75 5.64 -1.18 -4.88
N LEU A 76 6.03 -2.44 -5.08
CA LEU A 76 5.24 -3.43 -5.84
C LEU A 76 3.86 -3.65 -5.25
N VAL A 77 2.85 -3.75 -6.13
CA VAL A 77 1.56 -4.34 -5.79
C VAL A 77 1.74 -5.85 -5.75
N LEU A 78 1.42 -6.43 -4.60
CA LEU A 78 1.61 -7.85 -4.28
C LEU A 78 0.27 -8.62 -4.24
N VAL A 79 -0.81 -7.92 -3.89
CA VAL A 79 -2.17 -8.44 -3.90
C VAL A 79 -3.06 -7.46 -4.63
N ASP A 80 -3.93 -8.01 -5.45
CA ASP A 80 -5.01 -7.33 -6.16
C ASP A 80 -6.29 -8.09 -5.80
N ALA A 81 -7.33 -7.37 -5.40
CA ALA A 81 -8.56 -7.94 -4.88
C ALA A 81 -9.74 -7.21 -5.50
N TYR A 82 -10.82 -7.94 -5.78
CA TYR A 82 -12.08 -7.33 -6.15
C TYR A 82 -13.25 -8.05 -5.52
N ARG A 83 -14.32 -7.30 -5.26
CA ARG A 83 -15.60 -7.84 -4.84
C ARG A 83 -16.43 -8.14 -6.07
N ASP A 84 -16.72 -9.42 -6.27
CA ASP A 84 -17.47 -9.91 -7.41
C ASP A 84 -18.89 -9.34 -7.45
N GLU A 85 -19.36 -8.99 -8.64
CA GLU A 85 -20.66 -8.33 -8.82
C GLU A 85 -21.85 -9.27 -8.69
N VAL A 86 -21.66 -10.55 -9.03
CA VAL A 86 -22.73 -11.54 -9.07
C VAL A 86 -22.88 -12.23 -7.73
N THR A 87 -21.75 -12.64 -7.16
CA THR A 87 -21.69 -13.46 -5.95
C THR A 87 -21.44 -12.65 -4.69
N GLY A 88 -20.96 -11.41 -4.82
CA GLY A 88 -20.52 -10.59 -3.68
C GLY A 88 -19.26 -11.11 -2.99
N ALA A 89 -18.66 -12.20 -3.48
CA ALA A 89 -17.46 -12.80 -2.92
C ALA A 89 -16.23 -11.95 -3.21
N ILE A 90 -15.26 -11.97 -2.31
CA ILE A 90 -13.96 -11.33 -2.54
C ILE A 90 -13.04 -12.32 -3.22
N VAL A 91 -12.51 -11.91 -4.37
CA VAL A 91 -11.57 -12.69 -5.15
C VAL A 91 -10.19 -12.04 -5.05
N LEU A 92 -9.26 -12.78 -4.46
CA LEU A 92 -7.86 -12.38 -4.34
C LEU A 92 -7.05 -12.88 -5.53
N ARG A 93 -6.19 -12.01 -6.05
CA ARG A 93 -5.26 -12.29 -7.13
C ARG A 93 -3.86 -11.93 -6.66
N SER A 94 -2.92 -12.85 -6.81
CA SER A 94 -1.51 -12.49 -6.68
C SER A 94 -1.16 -11.56 -7.83
N ALA A 95 -0.71 -10.36 -7.50
CA ALA A 95 -0.21 -9.39 -8.46
C ALA A 95 1.29 -9.24 -8.25
N LEU A 96 2.06 -9.20 -9.34
CA LEU A 96 3.43 -8.71 -9.32
C LEU A 96 3.49 -7.59 -10.34
N ARG A 97 2.91 -6.45 -9.98
CA ARG A 97 2.86 -5.27 -10.83
C ARG A 97 3.63 -4.16 -10.15
N ARG A 98 4.52 -3.51 -10.89
CA ARG A 98 5.09 -2.23 -10.44
C ARG A 98 3.97 -1.20 -10.53
N PRO A 99 3.76 -0.35 -9.53
CA PRO A 99 2.84 0.76 -9.68
C PRO A 99 3.28 1.59 -10.89
N ALA A 100 2.31 2.09 -11.66
CA ALA A 100 2.59 3.22 -12.53
C ALA A 100 3.16 4.32 -11.62
N ARG A 101 4.31 4.91 -11.99
CA ARG A 101 4.87 6.02 -11.21
C ARG A 101 3.74 7.01 -10.96
N SER A 102 3.39 7.23 -9.69
CA SER A 102 2.50 8.32 -9.34
C SER A 102 3.17 9.57 -9.88
N ALA A 103 2.56 10.19 -10.89
CA ALA A 103 2.94 11.51 -11.33
C ALA A 103 2.61 12.44 -10.16
N HIS A 104 3.55 12.58 -9.23
CA HIS A 104 3.62 13.78 -8.42
C HIS A 104 3.85 14.88 -9.44
N GLY A 105 2.78 15.64 -9.73
CA GLY A 105 2.80 16.68 -10.72
C GLY A 105 3.96 17.62 -10.42
N ASP A 106 4.81 17.83 -11.42
CA ASP A 106 5.60 19.04 -11.53
C ASP A 106 4.61 20.21 -11.64
N GLY A 107 4.12 20.66 -10.49
CA GLY A 107 3.43 21.94 -10.33
C GLY A 107 4.47 23.05 -10.38
N ALA A 108 5.06 23.26 -11.56
CA ALA A 108 5.74 24.50 -11.89
C ALA A 108 4.70 25.47 -12.45
N SER A 109 4.32 26.46 -11.65
CA SER A 109 3.90 27.81 -12.08
C SER A 109 3.97 28.75 -10.89
#